data_AF-A0AAW1W9L5-F1
#
_entry.id   AF-A0AAW1W9L5-F1
#
_cell.length_a   1.000
_cell.length_b   1.000
_cell.length_c   1.000
_cell.angle_alpha   90.00
_cell.angle_beta   90.00
_cell.angle_gamma   90.00
#
_symmetry.space_group_name_H-M   'P 1'
#
loop_
_entity.id
_entity.type
_entity.pdbx_description
1 polymer ?
#
loop_
_entity_poly.entity_id
_entity_poly.type
_entity_poly.pdbx_seq_one_letter_code
_entity_poly.pdbx_strand_id
1 'polypeptide(L)'
;MDVSVFFSGRSPYNSSRVAVLDELGQFISSDNLKFNASDYGVGPKRRLTLDYDGILRLYSLDESTGHWEISWLPDVDVCRVHGLCGEYGICTYKPQPTCTCPYGFSLNDPSDWSKGCSPPFNLTHDSKKLDFLELPYTDYYGSDLDTYKLRISLEECRNLCLNDTRCKGFGFALDGWGQCYPKNFLLNGFHVPSTPSIIHIKILKGSLSPHKVQPETYHLNCSRAVVAHKSSGPEVEKSNKNQYMKYLIGFVSSFAIIEAICVGLTWWYVFRKRADEEFVNIGYMELVMEIKPEKISRERLKDVIDPRLHHELNNKKLERLMKVALLCVLEDRNARPAMSKVVELLLLKDE
;
A
#
# COMPACT_ATOMS: atom_id res chain seq x y z
N MET A 1 -19.68 11.18 22.19
CA MET A 1 -19.93 9.82 21.67
C MET A 1 -21.34 9.45 22.06
N ASP A 2 -22.22 9.28 21.09
CA ASP A 2 -23.65 9.05 21.31
C ASP A 2 -23.85 7.60 21.81
N VAL A 3 -23.96 7.46 23.13
CA VAL A 3 -23.90 6.17 23.84
C VAL A 3 -25.03 5.22 23.41
N SER A 4 -26.15 5.75 22.92
CA SER A 4 -27.37 4.98 22.63
C SER A 4 -27.36 4.20 21.30
N VAL A 5 -26.59 4.64 20.31
CA VAL A 5 -26.51 4.04 18.98
C VAL A 5 -25.78 2.67 19.03
N PHE A 6 -24.82 2.53 19.95
CA PHE A 6 -24.10 1.28 20.19
C PHE A 6 -24.96 0.23 20.90
N PHE A 7 -25.75 0.64 21.91
CA PHE A 7 -26.64 -0.27 22.63
C PHE A 7 -27.79 -0.81 21.78
N SER A 8 -28.23 -0.04 20.78
CA SER A 8 -29.26 -0.49 19.82
C SER A 8 -28.69 -1.34 18.67
N GLY A 9 -27.38 -1.61 18.65
CA GLY A 9 -26.73 -2.40 17.60
C GLY A 9 -26.67 -1.72 16.24
N ARG A 10 -26.98 -0.42 16.16
CA ARG A 10 -27.09 0.35 14.90
C ARG A 10 -25.89 1.26 14.69
N SER A 11 -24.71 0.69 14.54
CA SER A 11 -23.50 1.49 14.35
C SER A 11 -23.56 2.37 13.09
N PRO A 12 -22.99 3.60 13.13
CA PRO A 12 -22.86 4.41 11.93
C PRO A 12 -21.83 3.79 10.98
N TYR A 13 -22.06 3.93 9.67
CA TYR A 13 -21.18 3.35 8.64
C TYR A 13 -19.74 3.89 8.70
N ASN A 14 -19.51 5.08 9.25
CA ASN A 14 -18.18 5.71 9.36
C ASN A 14 -17.48 5.41 10.70
N SER A 15 -17.54 4.17 11.19
CA SER A 15 -16.95 3.80 12.48
C SER A 15 -15.71 2.92 12.30
N SER A 16 -14.53 3.47 12.63
CA SER A 16 -13.30 2.68 12.65
C SER A 16 -13.24 1.77 13.87
N ARG A 17 -12.75 0.55 13.68
CA ARG A 17 -12.51 -0.44 14.74
C ARG A 17 -11.09 -0.96 14.64
N VAL A 18 -10.53 -1.34 15.78
CA VAL A 18 -9.21 -1.99 15.85
C VAL A 18 -9.45 -3.45 16.18
N ALA A 19 -8.80 -4.33 15.42
CA ALA A 19 -8.85 -5.76 15.63
C ALA A 19 -7.46 -6.37 15.55
N VAL A 20 -7.23 -7.40 16.33
CA VAL A 20 -5.97 -8.14 16.41
C VAL A 20 -6.28 -9.61 16.29
N LEU A 21 -5.57 -10.30 15.40
CA LEU A 21 -5.47 -11.75 15.35
C LEU A 21 -4.08 -12.11 15.85
N ASP A 22 -3.99 -12.88 16.93
CA ASP A 22 -2.72 -13.31 17.50
C ASP A 22 -2.17 -14.59 16.84
N GLU A 23 -0.93 -14.95 17.20
CA GLU A 23 -0.25 -16.14 16.68
C GLU A 23 -0.88 -17.46 17.15
N LEU A 24 -1.68 -17.44 18.21
CA LEU A 24 -2.41 -18.61 18.71
C LEU A 24 -3.71 -18.84 17.94
N GLY A 25 -4.16 -17.87 17.15
CA GLY A 25 -5.43 -17.92 16.41
C GLY A 25 -6.60 -17.34 17.19
N GLN A 26 -6.37 -16.51 18.21
CA GLN A 26 -7.40 -15.72 18.85
C GLN A 26 -7.55 -14.35 18.17
N PHE A 27 -8.78 -14.05 17.81
CA PHE A 27 -9.19 -12.76 17.30
C PHE A 27 -9.89 -11.96 18.39
N ILE A 28 -9.50 -10.70 18.55
CA ILE A 28 -10.15 -9.74 19.45
C ILE A 28 -10.30 -8.40 18.74
N SER A 29 -11.48 -7.81 18.82
CA SER A 29 -11.74 -6.46 18.32
C SER A 29 -12.28 -5.52 19.39
N SER A 30 -12.16 -4.22 19.11
CA SER A 30 -12.58 -3.13 20.00
C SER A 30 -14.09 -3.07 20.28
N ASP A 31 -14.91 -3.73 19.44
CA ASP A 31 -16.35 -3.90 19.65
C ASP A 31 -16.71 -5.19 20.41
N ASN A 32 -15.71 -5.81 21.04
CA ASN A 32 -15.83 -6.99 21.88
C ASN A 32 -16.21 -8.27 21.12
N LEU A 33 -16.12 -8.30 19.79
CA LEU A 33 -16.13 -9.56 19.04
C LEU A 33 -14.83 -10.32 19.35
N LYS A 34 -15.00 -11.57 19.79
CA LYS A 34 -13.92 -12.48 20.14
C LYS A 34 -14.22 -13.86 19.61
N PHE A 35 -13.25 -14.46 18.95
CA PHE A 35 -13.33 -15.85 18.53
C PHE A 35 -11.95 -16.49 18.51
N ASN A 36 -11.94 -17.82 18.61
CA ASN A 36 -10.73 -18.61 18.49
C ASN A 36 -10.84 -19.49 17.25
N ALA A 37 -9.69 -19.75 16.63
CA ALA A 37 -9.54 -20.78 15.62
C ALA A 37 -9.84 -22.16 16.22
N SER A 38 -10.41 -23.07 15.44
CA SER A 38 -10.64 -24.46 15.84
C SER A 38 -9.33 -25.22 16.09
N ASP A 39 -8.25 -24.81 15.44
CA ASP A 39 -6.89 -25.32 15.60
C ASP A 39 -6.05 -24.42 16.54
N TYR A 40 -6.68 -23.82 17.55
CA TYR A 40 -6.04 -22.89 18.49
C TYR A 40 -4.69 -23.40 19.01
N GLY A 41 -3.65 -22.59 18.85
CA GLY A 41 -2.28 -22.93 19.22
C GLY A 41 -1.23 -22.35 18.29
N VAL A 42 0.03 -22.44 18.72
CA VAL A 42 1.20 -22.02 17.94
C VAL A 42 1.44 -23.01 16.80
N GLY A 43 1.91 -22.53 15.64
CA GLY A 43 2.37 -23.37 14.54
C GLY A 43 1.67 -23.06 13.22
N PRO A 44 0.33 -23.22 13.13
CA PRO A 44 -0.38 -22.95 11.90
C PRO A 44 -0.19 -21.50 11.44
N LYS A 45 0.19 -21.32 10.17
CA LYS A 45 0.14 -20.00 9.54
C LYS A 45 -1.32 -19.65 9.29
N ARG A 46 -1.74 -18.46 9.70
CA ARG A 46 -3.14 -18.04 9.62
C ARG A 46 -3.32 -16.81 8.74
N ARG A 47 -4.48 -16.73 8.09
CA ARG A 47 -4.95 -15.52 7.40
C ARG A 47 -6.43 -15.31 7.65
N LEU A 48 -6.81 -14.07 7.94
CA LEU A 48 -8.20 -13.64 7.99
C LEU A 48 -8.56 -13.04 6.63
N THR A 49 -9.59 -13.55 5.98
CA THR A 49 -9.93 -13.18 4.59
C THR A 49 -11.41 -12.86 4.47
N LEU A 50 -11.73 -11.73 3.84
CA LEU A 50 -13.09 -11.40 3.42
C LEU A 50 -13.30 -12.01 2.04
N ASP A 51 -14.11 -13.06 1.96
CA ASP A 51 -14.35 -13.76 0.70
C ASP A 51 -15.33 -13.01 -0.20
N TYR A 52 -15.46 -13.49 -1.45
CA TYR A 52 -16.32 -12.88 -2.48
C TYR A 52 -17.81 -12.85 -2.10
N ASP A 53 -18.23 -13.70 -1.17
CA ASP A 53 -19.59 -13.75 -0.64
C ASP A 53 -19.82 -12.77 0.52
N GLY A 54 -18.81 -11.96 0.86
CA GLY A 54 -18.90 -10.95 1.92
C GLY A 54 -18.76 -11.51 3.33
N ILE A 55 -18.43 -12.80 3.48
CA ILE A 55 -18.23 -13.45 4.78
C ILE A 55 -16.74 -13.44 5.12
N LEU A 56 -16.43 -12.94 6.32
CA LEU A 56 -15.06 -12.95 6.87
C LEU A 56 -14.76 -14.34 7.46
N ARG A 57 -13.72 -15.01 6.95
CA ARG A 57 -13.31 -16.36 7.40
C ARG A 57 -11.86 -16.36 7.87
N LEU A 58 -11.58 -17.17 8.89
CA LEU A 58 -10.21 -17.47 9.29
C LEU A 58 -9.77 -18.77 8.62
N TYR A 59 -8.62 -18.70 7.97
CA TYR A 59 -7.97 -19.85 7.35
C TYR A 59 -6.67 -20.17 8.06
N SER A 60 -6.43 -21.46 8.23
CA SER A 60 -5.15 -22.02 8.69
C SER A 60 -4.51 -22.83 7.57
N LEU A 61 -3.20 -22.70 7.40
CA LEU A 61 -2.45 -23.48 6.43
C LEU A 61 -2.16 -24.86 7.00
N ASP A 62 -2.66 -25.90 6.35
CA ASP A 62 -2.20 -27.26 6.56
C ASP A 62 -0.87 -27.44 5.80
N GLU A 63 0.23 -27.55 6.54
CA GLU A 63 1.56 -27.72 5.93
C GLU A 63 1.74 -29.08 5.25
N SER A 64 0.94 -30.09 5.62
CA SER A 64 1.06 -31.43 5.03
C SER A 64 0.49 -31.49 3.62
N THR A 65 -0.63 -30.80 3.38
CA THR A 65 -1.29 -30.75 2.06
C THR A 65 -0.95 -29.47 1.28
N GLY A 66 -0.48 -28.42 1.96
CA GLY A 66 -0.28 -27.09 1.38
C GLY A 66 -1.58 -26.34 1.11
N HIS A 67 -2.70 -26.81 1.65
CA HIS A 67 -4.01 -26.20 1.48
C HIS A 67 -4.39 -25.31 2.66
N TRP A 68 -5.23 -24.32 2.38
CA TRP A 68 -5.81 -23.45 3.40
C TRP A 68 -7.16 -24.01 3.82
N GLU A 69 -7.28 -24.40 5.09
CA GLU A 69 -8.51 -24.93 5.67
C GLU A 69 -9.20 -23.85 6.52
N ILE A 70 -10.53 -23.88 6.56
CA ILE A 70 -11.32 -22.93 7.36
C ILE A 70 -11.21 -23.34 8.83
N SER A 71 -10.54 -22.53 9.63
CA SER A 71 -10.40 -22.77 11.08
C SER A 71 -11.41 -22.00 11.91
N TRP A 72 -12.03 -20.94 11.35
CA TRP A 72 -13.20 -20.30 11.95
C TRP A 72 -14.09 -19.68 10.88
N LEU A 73 -15.40 -19.77 11.09
CA LEU A 73 -16.43 -19.11 10.30
C LEU A 73 -17.51 -18.54 11.25
N PRO A 74 -18.09 -17.37 10.94
CA PRO A 74 -19.13 -16.81 11.77
C PRO A 74 -20.46 -17.57 11.61
N ASP A 75 -21.25 -17.64 12.68
CA ASP A 75 -22.65 -18.06 12.55
C ASP A 75 -23.46 -16.91 11.95
N VAL A 76 -23.45 -16.82 10.61
CA VAL A 76 -24.11 -15.74 9.85
C VAL A 76 -25.35 -16.23 9.14
N ASP A 77 -26.46 -15.58 9.45
CA ASP A 77 -27.58 -15.48 8.53
C ASP A 77 -27.11 -14.73 7.27
N VAL A 78 -27.11 -15.41 6.13
CA VAL A 78 -26.62 -14.89 4.84
C VAL A 78 -27.30 -13.56 4.47
N CYS A 79 -28.55 -13.35 4.88
CA CYS A 79 -29.26 -12.09 4.63
C CYS A 79 -28.72 -10.90 5.44
N ARG A 80 -27.96 -11.15 6.51
CA ARG A 80 -27.26 -10.11 7.28
C ARG A 80 -25.93 -9.70 6.66
N VAL A 81 -25.42 -10.46 5.71
CA VAL A 81 -24.21 -10.09 4.98
C VAL A 81 -24.51 -8.87 4.12
N HIS A 82 -23.71 -7.83 4.31
CA HIS A 82 -23.92 -6.56 3.62
C HIS A 82 -23.65 -6.69 2.12
N GLY A 83 -24.57 -6.15 1.31
CA GLY A 83 -24.39 -5.99 -0.13
C GLY A 83 -24.99 -7.10 -0.99
N LEU A 84 -25.70 -8.06 -0.40
CA LEU A 84 -26.41 -9.09 -1.16
C LEU A 84 -27.58 -8.50 -1.97
N CYS A 85 -28.40 -7.65 -1.32
CA CYS A 85 -29.48 -6.92 -1.99
C CYS A 85 -29.12 -5.44 -2.11
N GLY A 86 -29.35 -4.87 -3.29
CA GLY A 86 -29.16 -3.43 -3.54
C GLY A 86 -30.18 -2.54 -2.82
N GLU A 87 -30.24 -1.27 -3.24
CA GLU A 87 -31.14 -0.28 -2.62
C GLU A 87 -32.62 -0.70 -2.69
N TYR A 88 -33.37 -0.46 -1.61
CA TYR A 88 -34.74 -0.92 -1.38
C TYR A 88 -34.93 -2.44 -1.38
N GLY A 89 -33.90 -3.25 -1.66
CA GLY A 89 -34.00 -4.70 -1.68
C GLY A 89 -34.09 -5.30 -0.28
N ILE A 90 -34.94 -6.33 -0.12
CA ILE A 90 -35.17 -7.07 1.11
C ILE A 90 -34.78 -8.52 0.91
N CYS A 91 -33.75 -8.96 1.63
CA CYS A 91 -33.31 -10.35 1.65
C CYS A 91 -34.26 -11.22 2.48
N THR A 92 -34.64 -12.35 1.91
CA THR A 92 -35.42 -13.40 2.57
C THR A 92 -34.77 -14.76 2.30
N TYR A 93 -34.78 -15.63 3.30
CA TYR A 93 -34.19 -16.96 3.19
C TYR A 93 -35.26 -18.04 2.99
N LYS A 94 -35.43 -18.56 1.75
CA LYS A 94 -36.38 -19.66 1.44
C LYS A 94 -36.02 -20.40 0.13
N PRO A 95 -35.60 -21.69 0.12
CA PRO A 95 -34.58 -22.34 0.97
C PRO A 95 -33.15 -21.80 0.75
N GLN A 96 -32.99 -20.87 -0.18
CA GLN A 96 -31.78 -20.11 -0.47
C GLN A 96 -32.04 -18.61 -0.25
N PRO A 97 -31.00 -17.78 -0.08
CA PRO A 97 -31.18 -16.34 0.01
C PRO A 97 -31.74 -15.78 -1.29
N THR A 98 -32.75 -14.91 -1.19
CA THR A 98 -33.39 -14.23 -2.32
C THR A 98 -33.69 -12.79 -1.99
N CYS A 99 -33.56 -11.90 -2.96
CA CYS A 99 -33.90 -10.48 -2.81
C CYS A 99 -35.31 -10.21 -3.37
N THR A 100 -36.12 -9.53 -2.57
CA THR A 100 -37.49 -9.11 -2.90
C THR A 100 -37.63 -7.60 -2.77
N CYS A 101 -38.62 -7.01 -3.43
CA CYS A 101 -38.88 -5.57 -3.35
C CYS A 101 -40.09 -5.27 -2.44
N PRO A 102 -40.12 -4.09 -1.80
CA PRO A 102 -41.30 -3.56 -1.13
C PRO A 102 -42.51 -3.53 -2.07
N TYR A 103 -43.71 -3.53 -1.49
CA TYR A 103 -44.94 -3.49 -2.27
C TYR A 103 -44.97 -2.29 -3.24
N GLY A 104 -45.22 -2.58 -4.52
CA GLY A 104 -45.27 -1.60 -5.61
C GLY A 104 -43.90 -1.21 -6.19
N PHE A 105 -42.79 -1.65 -5.61
CA PHE A 105 -41.44 -1.44 -6.14
C PHE A 105 -41.08 -2.58 -7.09
N SER A 106 -40.23 -2.28 -8.07
CA SER A 106 -39.79 -3.25 -9.09
C SER A 106 -38.29 -3.47 -9.01
N LEU A 107 -37.83 -4.70 -9.29
CA LEU A 107 -36.40 -4.98 -9.43
C LEU A 107 -35.82 -4.18 -10.60
N ASN A 108 -34.62 -3.63 -10.40
CA ASN A 108 -33.90 -2.91 -11.47
C ASN A 108 -33.30 -3.89 -12.48
N ASP A 109 -32.76 -5.02 -12.01
CA ASP A 109 -32.28 -6.11 -12.83
C ASP A 109 -32.59 -7.46 -12.18
N PRO A 110 -33.45 -8.31 -12.78
CA PRO A 110 -33.73 -9.65 -12.26
C PRO A 110 -32.52 -10.61 -12.27
N SER A 111 -31.48 -10.29 -13.04
CA SER A 111 -30.25 -11.09 -13.14
C SER A 111 -29.15 -10.64 -12.18
N ASP A 112 -29.32 -9.48 -11.54
CA ASP A 112 -28.33 -8.90 -10.62
C ASP A 112 -29.04 -8.16 -9.46
N TRP A 113 -29.20 -8.87 -8.35
CA TRP A 113 -29.84 -8.33 -7.14
C TRP A 113 -29.10 -7.15 -6.52
N SER A 114 -27.81 -6.96 -6.83
CA SER A 114 -27.04 -5.81 -6.33
C SER A 114 -27.55 -4.48 -6.89
N LYS A 115 -28.29 -4.51 -8.01
CA LYS A 115 -28.94 -3.33 -8.60
C LYS A 115 -30.15 -2.85 -7.80
N GLY A 116 -30.67 -3.65 -6.88
CA GLY A 116 -31.77 -3.27 -5.99
C GLY A 116 -33.10 -3.09 -6.70
N CYS A 117 -33.97 -2.29 -6.10
CA CYS A 117 -35.32 -1.99 -6.54
C CYS A 117 -35.51 -0.49 -6.77
N SER A 118 -36.48 -0.13 -7.61
CA SER A 118 -36.92 1.25 -7.80
C SER A 118 -38.41 1.41 -7.53
N PRO A 119 -38.83 2.52 -6.89
CA PRO A 119 -40.23 2.90 -6.83
C PRO A 119 -40.76 3.22 -8.24
N PRO A 120 -42.06 3.03 -8.49
CA PRO A 120 -42.70 3.38 -9.75
C PRO A 120 -42.98 4.89 -9.87
N PHE A 121 -42.46 5.69 -8.95
CA PHE A 121 -42.65 7.12 -8.84
C PHE A 121 -41.35 7.81 -8.45
N ASN A 122 -41.25 9.09 -8.77
CA ASN A 122 -40.18 9.95 -8.29
C ASN A 122 -40.62 10.66 -7.00
N LEU A 123 -39.76 10.64 -5.98
CA LEU A 123 -40.02 11.37 -4.74
C LEU A 123 -40.02 12.88 -4.99
N THR A 124 -41.04 13.57 -4.47
CA THR A 124 -41.14 15.03 -4.53
C THR A 124 -40.57 15.68 -3.27
N HIS A 125 -40.10 16.92 -3.37
CA HIS A 125 -39.71 17.71 -2.19
C HIS A 125 -40.90 18.29 -1.41
N ASP A 126 -42.11 18.18 -1.94
CA ASP A 126 -43.34 18.64 -1.27
C ASP A 126 -43.80 17.61 -0.23
N SER A 127 -43.54 17.91 1.04
CA SER A 127 -43.91 17.06 2.17
C SER A 127 -45.41 16.75 2.25
N LYS A 128 -46.28 17.61 1.71
CA LYS A 128 -47.73 17.39 1.73
C LYS A 128 -48.17 16.24 0.84
N LYS A 129 -47.38 15.94 -0.21
CA LYS A 129 -47.65 14.86 -1.18
C LYS A 129 -46.98 13.54 -0.79
N LEU A 130 -46.16 13.54 0.26
CA LEU A 130 -45.44 12.35 0.71
C LEU A 130 -46.18 11.62 1.82
N ASP A 131 -46.00 10.30 1.86
CA ASP A 131 -46.48 9.42 2.91
C ASP A 131 -45.42 8.36 3.24
N PHE A 132 -45.76 7.41 4.11
CA PHE A 132 -44.91 6.28 4.44
C PHE A 132 -45.62 4.94 4.24
N LEU A 133 -44.87 3.98 3.70
CA LEU A 133 -45.23 2.56 3.67
C LEU A 133 -44.56 1.85 4.84
N GLU A 134 -45.34 1.15 5.65
CA GLU A 134 -44.82 0.32 6.73
C GLU A 134 -44.32 -1.02 6.20
N LEU A 135 -43.13 -1.42 6.62
CA LEU A 135 -42.51 -2.70 6.31
C LEU A 135 -42.37 -3.51 7.60
N PRO A 136 -43.40 -4.29 7.99
CA PRO A 136 -43.30 -5.17 9.14
C PRO A 136 -42.28 -6.29 8.87
N TYR A 137 -41.68 -6.83 9.93
CA TYR A 137 -40.71 -7.93 9.85
C TYR A 137 -39.51 -7.66 8.95
N THR A 138 -39.18 -6.39 8.73
CA THR A 138 -38.05 -5.96 7.89
C THR A 138 -37.17 -5.02 8.70
N ASP A 139 -35.86 -5.20 8.59
CA ASP A 139 -34.91 -4.23 9.08
C ASP A 139 -33.91 -3.83 7.99
N TYR A 140 -33.47 -2.58 8.07
CA TYR A 140 -32.32 -2.07 7.34
C TYR A 140 -31.27 -1.69 8.37
N TYR A 141 -30.13 -2.37 8.32
CA TYR A 141 -29.08 -2.22 9.33
C TYR A 141 -28.54 -0.78 9.40
N GLY A 142 -28.00 -0.42 10.57
CA GLY A 142 -27.22 0.80 10.78
C GLY A 142 -28.03 2.07 11.03
N SER A 143 -27.28 3.15 11.25
CA SER A 143 -27.75 4.53 11.35
C SER A 143 -26.86 5.40 10.48
N ASP A 144 -27.43 5.98 9.43
CA ASP A 144 -26.69 6.65 8.36
C ASP A 144 -26.91 8.16 8.34
N LEU A 145 -27.90 8.64 9.08
CA LEU A 145 -28.12 10.05 9.36
C LEU A 145 -27.84 10.33 10.84
N ASP A 146 -27.11 11.43 11.09
CA ASP A 146 -26.84 11.94 12.45
C ASP A 146 -28.06 12.60 13.10
N THR A 147 -29.24 12.52 12.47
CA THR A 147 -30.51 13.08 12.96
C THR A 147 -31.30 12.11 13.84
N TYR A 148 -30.65 11.05 14.32
CA TYR A 148 -31.19 10.15 15.32
C TYR A 148 -31.72 10.89 16.56
N LYS A 149 -32.87 10.45 17.07
CA LYS A 149 -33.53 11.04 18.24
C LYS A 149 -34.09 9.96 19.15
N LEU A 150 -34.05 10.25 20.45
CA LEU A 150 -34.62 9.43 21.52
C LEU A 150 -35.82 10.13 22.14
N ARG A 151 -36.73 9.35 22.72
CA ARG A 151 -37.89 9.84 23.50
C ARG A 151 -38.80 10.76 22.70
N ILE A 152 -38.97 10.45 21.42
CA ILE A 152 -39.91 11.19 20.56
C ILE A 152 -41.07 10.30 20.13
N SER A 153 -42.16 10.93 19.73
CA SER A 153 -43.31 10.21 19.19
C SER A 153 -43.06 9.70 17.77
N LEU A 154 -43.82 8.70 17.33
CA LEU A 154 -43.81 8.23 15.94
C LEU A 154 -44.08 9.37 14.95
N GLU A 155 -45.04 10.24 15.27
CA GLU A 155 -45.41 11.36 14.40
C GLU A 155 -44.31 12.44 14.35
N GLU A 156 -43.57 12.63 15.43
CA GLU A 156 -42.41 13.52 15.44
C GLU A 156 -41.27 12.94 14.58
N CYS A 157 -40.99 11.63 14.69
CA CYS A 157 -40.03 10.93 13.83
C CYS A 157 -40.42 11.03 12.34
N ARG A 158 -41.72 10.86 12.06
CA ARG A 158 -42.29 11.02 10.72
C ARG A 158 -42.04 12.43 10.17
N ASN A 159 -42.33 13.46 10.95
CA ASN A 159 -42.14 14.85 10.54
C ASN A 159 -40.66 15.21 10.38
N LEU A 160 -39.76 14.67 11.20
CA LEU A 160 -38.31 14.80 11.02
C LEU A 160 -37.88 14.27 9.64
N CYS A 161 -38.35 13.08 9.26
CA CYS A 161 -38.01 12.51 7.96
C CYS A 161 -38.69 13.24 6.78
N LEU A 162 -39.92 13.74 6.94
CA LEU A 162 -40.60 14.52 5.90
C LEU A 162 -39.87 15.83 5.59
N ASN A 163 -39.31 16.47 6.62
CA ASN A 163 -38.62 17.75 6.51
C ASN A 163 -37.15 17.61 6.04
N ASP A 164 -36.54 16.42 6.15
CA ASP A 164 -35.21 16.14 5.57
C ASP A 164 -35.34 15.52 4.17
N THR A 165 -34.84 16.24 3.16
CA THR A 165 -34.86 15.80 1.75
C THR A 165 -33.99 14.57 1.49
N ARG A 166 -32.98 14.33 2.34
CA ARG A 166 -32.09 13.16 2.23
C ARG A 166 -32.72 11.92 2.84
N CYS A 167 -33.72 12.08 3.72
CA CYS A 167 -34.37 10.97 4.37
C CYS A 167 -35.26 10.21 3.37
N LYS A 168 -34.95 8.93 3.12
CA LYS A 168 -35.73 8.01 2.29
C LYS A 168 -36.67 7.14 3.12
N GLY A 169 -36.48 7.07 4.43
CA GLY A 169 -37.32 6.32 5.36
C GLY A 169 -36.80 6.44 6.78
N PHE A 170 -37.45 5.80 7.74
CA PHE A 170 -36.98 5.74 9.12
C PHE A 170 -37.35 4.42 9.77
N GLY A 171 -36.59 4.01 10.77
CA GLY A 171 -37.00 2.97 11.71
C GLY A 171 -37.51 3.59 12.99
N PHE A 172 -38.60 3.07 13.55
CA PHE A 172 -39.12 3.50 14.85
C PHE A 172 -39.21 2.31 15.80
N ALA A 173 -38.51 2.40 16.94
CA ALA A 173 -38.53 1.34 17.95
C ALA A 173 -39.86 1.31 18.70
N LEU A 174 -40.42 0.11 18.87
CA LEU A 174 -41.65 -0.14 19.63
C LEU A 174 -41.38 -0.51 21.10
N ASP A 175 -40.18 -0.23 21.57
CA ASP A 175 -39.68 -0.55 22.92
C ASP A 175 -40.23 0.35 24.03
N GLY A 176 -41.08 1.33 23.68
CA GLY A 176 -41.64 2.33 24.58
C GLY A 176 -40.71 3.51 24.87
N TRP A 177 -39.46 3.50 24.38
CA TRP A 177 -38.49 4.58 24.57
C TRP A 177 -38.55 5.63 23.45
N GLY A 178 -39.31 5.37 22.38
CA GLY A 178 -39.51 6.30 21.27
C GLY A 178 -38.21 6.59 20.52
N GLN A 179 -37.47 5.55 20.14
CA GLN A 179 -36.21 5.68 19.40
C GLN A 179 -36.50 5.80 17.89
N CYS A 180 -35.97 6.85 17.28
CA CYS A 180 -36.18 7.17 15.87
C CYS A 180 -34.85 7.13 15.11
N TYR A 181 -34.81 6.35 14.04
CA TYR A 181 -33.64 6.14 13.18
C TYR A 181 -33.95 6.57 11.74
N PRO A 182 -33.82 7.87 11.40
CA PRO A 182 -33.91 8.32 10.02
C PRO A 182 -32.85 7.65 9.14
N LYS A 183 -33.20 7.37 7.88
CA LYS A 183 -32.36 6.67 6.90
C LYS A 183 -32.28 7.42 5.57
N ASN A 184 -31.07 7.64 5.07
CA ASN A 184 -30.73 8.14 3.75
C ASN A 184 -30.51 7.01 2.73
N PHE A 185 -30.07 5.84 3.19
CA PHE A 185 -29.79 4.65 2.40
C PHE A 185 -30.62 3.49 2.93
N LEU A 186 -31.34 2.84 2.03
CA LEU A 186 -32.11 1.63 2.31
C LEU A 186 -31.41 0.46 1.63
N LEU A 187 -30.17 0.18 2.05
CA LEU A 187 -29.34 -0.87 1.48
C LEU A 187 -29.47 -2.17 2.26
N ASN A 188 -29.55 -3.30 1.55
CA ASN A 188 -29.54 -4.64 2.12
C ASN A 188 -30.52 -4.80 3.28
N GLY A 189 -31.80 -4.49 3.02
CA GLY A 189 -32.87 -4.83 3.95
C GLY A 189 -32.93 -6.34 4.11
N PHE A 190 -33.38 -6.81 5.27
CA PHE A 190 -33.51 -8.24 5.51
C PHE A 190 -34.72 -8.54 6.39
N HIS A 191 -35.30 -9.71 6.17
CA HIS A 191 -36.43 -10.17 6.94
C HIS A 191 -35.99 -10.62 8.34
N VAL A 192 -36.65 -10.12 9.37
CA VAL A 192 -36.39 -10.44 10.77
C VAL A 192 -37.66 -10.99 11.42
N PRO A 193 -37.62 -12.19 12.03
CA PRO A 193 -38.82 -12.84 12.60
C PRO A 193 -39.47 -12.04 13.75
N SER A 194 -38.67 -11.30 14.51
CA SER A 194 -39.14 -10.40 15.56
C SER A 194 -38.50 -9.02 15.38
N THR A 195 -39.31 -7.98 15.35
CA THR A 195 -38.85 -6.61 15.11
C THR A 195 -38.90 -5.79 16.40
N PRO A 196 -37.76 -5.34 16.95
CA PRO A 196 -37.75 -4.29 17.96
C PRO A 196 -38.15 -2.92 17.39
N SER A 197 -38.07 -2.74 16.06
CA SER A 197 -38.44 -1.52 15.34
C SER A 197 -39.19 -1.80 14.04
N ILE A 198 -40.16 -0.97 13.70
CA ILE A 198 -40.84 -1.00 12.39
C ILE A 198 -40.13 -0.03 11.44
N ILE A 199 -39.90 -0.46 10.21
CA ILE A 199 -39.35 0.38 9.14
C ILE A 199 -40.49 1.04 8.36
N HIS A 200 -40.34 2.33 8.11
CA HIS A 200 -41.24 3.18 7.33
C HIS A 200 -40.47 3.75 6.14
N ILE A 201 -40.84 3.40 4.91
CA ILE A 201 -40.20 3.95 3.70
C ILE A 201 -41.06 5.07 3.11
N LYS A 202 -40.41 6.15 2.66
CA LYS A 202 -41.08 7.33 2.09
C LYS A 202 -41.65 7.01 0.70
N ILE A 203 -42.91 7.35 0.48
CA ILE A 203 -43.65 7.10 -0.77
C ILE A 203 -44.46 8.34 -1.19
N LEU A 204 -45.02 8.32 -2.40
CA LEU A 204 -46.00 9.34 -2.83
C LEU A 204 -47.42 8.96 -2.37
N LYS A 205 -48.18 9.90 -1.81
CA LYS A 205 -49.58 9.68 -1.40
C LYS A 205 -50.42 9.15 -2.57
N GLY A 206 -51.16 8.08 -2.33
CA GLY A 206 -52.04 7.46 -3.32
C GLY A 206 -51.33 6.73 -4.47
N SER A 207 -50.01 6.57 -4.43
CA SER A 207 -49.26 5.82 -5.45
C SER A 207 -49.37 4.30 -5.34
N LEU A 208 -49.78 3.79 -4.17
CA LEU A 208 -49.92 2.38 -3.88
C LEU A 208 -51.40 2.05 -3.65
N SER A 209 -51.99 1.23 -4.52
CA SER A 209 -53.38 0.78 -4.42
C SER A 209 -53.51 -0.38 -3.42
N PRO A 210 -54.57 -0.50 -2.61
CA PRO A 210 -54.72 -1.56 -1.61
C PRO A 210 -55.10 -2.95 -2.18
N HIS A 211 -55.11 -3.16 -3.50
CA HIS A 211 -55.44 -4.47 -4.06
C HIS A 211 -54.22 -5.41 -4.14
N LYS A 212 -54.30 -6.47 -3.32
CA LYS A 212 -53.42 -7.64 -3.17
C LYS A 212 -52.66 -8.04 -4.43
N VAL A 213 -51.33 -8.09 -4.36
CA VAL A 213 -50.51 -9.11 -5.05
C VAL A 213 -49.28 -9.42 -4.17
N GLN A 214 -48.95 -10.70 -4.10
CA GLN A 214 -47.85 -11.29 -3.34
C GLN A 214 -46.49 -10.65 -3.69
N PRO A 215 -45.50 -10.66 -2.78
CA PRO A 215 -44.12 -10.38 -3.16
C PRO A 215 -43.72 -11.35 -4.26
N GLU A 216 -43.54 -10.86 -5.49
CA GLU A 216 -43.03 -11.68 -6.59
C GLU A 216 -41.59 -12.08 -6.24
N THR A 217 -41.42 -13.36 -5.91
CA THR A 217 -40.10 -13.96 -5.72
C THR A 217 -39.47 -14.20 -7.07
N TYR A 218 -38.49 -13.40 -7.43
CA TYR A 218 -37.72 -13.58 -8.65
C TYR A 218 -36.49 -14.43 -8.34
N HIS A 219 -36.42 -15.63 -8.92
CA HIS A 219 -35.20 -16.42 -8.91
C HIS A 219 -34.15 -15.77 -9.83
N LEU A 220 -32.92 -15.65 -9.34
CA LEU A 220 -31.77 -15.19 -10.11
C LEU A 220 -31.63 -16.05 -11.37
N ASN A 221 -31.82 -15.43 -12.54
CA ASN A 221 -31.57 -16.11 -13.81
C ASN A 221 -30.09 -15.97 -14.18
N CYS A 222 -29.26 -16.84 -13.62
CA CYS A 222 -27.81 -16.85 -13.88
C CYS A 222 -27.43 -17.30 -15.30
N SER A 223 -28.39 -17.62 -16.18
CA SER A 223 -28.11 -18.10 -17.54
C SER A 223 -27.39 -17.07 -18.42
N ARG A 224 -27.46 -15.78 -18.06
CA ARG A 224 -26.75 -14.67 -18.73
C ARG A 224 -25.51 -14.18 -17.98
N ALA A 225 -25.31 -14.64 -16.74
CA ALA A 225 -24.10 -14.32 -16.00
C ALA A 225 -22.96 -15.14 -16.59
N VAL A 226 -22.24 -14.54 -17.55
CA VAL A 226 -20.90 -15.00 -17.89
C VAL A 226 -20.03 -14.71 -16.67
N VAL A 227 -20.11 -15.58 -15.66
CA VAL A 227 -19.04 -15.69 -14.69
C VAL A 227 -17.86 -16.16 -15.52
N ALA A 228 -16.92 -15.25 -15.77
CA ALA A 228 -15.59 -15.64 -16.20
C ALA A 228 -15.03 -16.51 -15.06
N HIS A 229 -15.32 -17.81 -15.08
CA HIS A 229 -14.65 -18.81 -14.30
C HIS A 229 -13.19 -18.84 -14.78
N LYS A 230 -12.39 -17.90 -14.26
CA LYS A 230 -10.96 -18.13 -14.13
C LYS A 230 -10.76 -19.08 -12.95
N SER A 231 -11.21 -20.32 -13.11
CA SER A 231 -10.80 -21.46 -12.27
C SER A 231 -9.47 -22.00 -12.79
N SER A 232 -8.49 -21.11 -12.88
CA SER A 232 -7.08 -21.47 -13.00
C SER A 232 -6.37 -20.63 -11.96
N GLY A 233 -5.56 -21.30 -11.11
CA GLY A 233 -4.73 -20.64 -10.10
C GLY A 233 -4.00 -19.41 -10.64
N PRO A 234 -3.54 -18.49 -9.78
CA PRO A 234 -3.28 -17.09 -10.11
C PRO A 234 -2.49 -16.93 -11.41
N GLU A 235 -3.21 -16.80 -12.52
CA GLU A 235 -2.68 -16.23 -13.75
C GLU A 235 -2.65 -14.74 -13.52
N VAL A 236 -1.53 -14.35 -12.90
CA VAL A 236 -1.00 -12.98 -12.90
C VAL A 236 -1.31 -12.36 -14.25
N GLU A 237 -2.12 -11.32 -14.20
CA GLU A 237 -2.48 -10.41 -15.28
C GLU A 237 -1.24 -10.11 -16.15
N LYS A 238 -1.09 -10.82 -17.26
CA LYS A 238 0.07 -10.72 -18.17
C LYS A 238 0.13 -9.38 -18.95
N SER A 239 -0.76 -8.44 -18.67
CA SER A 239 -0.77 -7.13 -19.32
C SER A 239 0.25 -6.16 -18.69
N ASN A 240 0.38 -6.13 -17.36
CA ASN A 240 1.27 -5.17 -16.68
C ASN A 240 2.70 -5.68 -16.42
N LYS A 241 2.94 -7.00 -16.48
CA LYS A 241 4.30 -7.55 -16.37
C LYS A 241 5.22 -7.04 -17.47
N ASN A 242 4.70 -6.88 -18.69
CA ASN A 242 5.50 -6.42 -19.82
C ASN A 242 5.91 -4.94 -19.69
N GLN A 243 5.11 -4.13 -18.99
CA GLN A 243 5.42 -2.73 -18.73
C GLN A 243 6.39 -2.58 -17.54
N TYR A 244 6.19 -3.31 -16.45
CA TYR A 244 7.11 -3.33 -15.32
C TYR A 244 8.50 -3.88 -15.70
N MET A 245 8.55 -4.96 -16.49
CA MET A 245 9.82 -5.51 -16.99
C MET A 245 10.56 -4.54 -17.92
N LYS A 246 9.84 -3.74 -18.72
CA LYS A 246 10.46 -2.67 -19.53
C LYS A 246 11.10 -1.59 -18.67
N TYR A 247 10.44 -1.16 -17.59
CA TYR A 247 11.02 -0.19 -16.66
C TYR A 247 12.22 -0.75 -15.89
N LEU A 248 12.15 -2.02 -15.47
CA LEU A 248 13.24 -2.70 -14.76
C LEU A 248 14.48 -2.84 -15.66
N ILE A 249 14.30 -3.26 -16.92
CA ILE A 249 15.39 -3.38 -17.91
C ILE A 249 15.98 -2.00 -18.21
N GLY A 250 15.13 -0.98 -18.34
CA GLY A 250 15.58 0.41 -18.53
C GLY A 250 16.41 0.92 -17.36
N PHE A 251 15.98 0.65 -16.13
CA PHE A 251 16.72 1.02 -14.91
C PHE A 251 18.09 0.34 -14.88
N VAL A 252 18.16 -0.98 -15.02
CA VAL A 252 19.44 -1.73 -15.01
C VAL A 252 20.37 -1.27 -16.13
N SER A 253 19.85 -1.02 -17.33
CA SER A 253 20.64 -0.53 -18.47
C SER A 253 21.22 0.87 -18.21
N SER A 254 20.47 1.74 -17.53
CA SER A 254 20.94 3.08 -17.19
C SER A 254 22.10 3.05 -16.19
N PHE A 255 22.05 2.18 -15.19
CA PHE A 255 23.16 1.99 -14.24
C PHE A 255 24.39 1.44 -14.94
N ALA A 256 24.24 0.46 -15.83
CA ALA A 256 25.36 -0.09 -16.59
C ALA A 256 26.03 0.94 -17.50
N ILE A 257 25.26 1.84 -18.12
CA ILE A 257 25.81 2.93 -18.95
C ILE A 257 26.54 3.95 -18.07
N ILE A 258 25.95 4.33 -16.93
CA ILE A 258 26.59 5.26 -15.99
C ILE A 258 27.91 4.67 -15.47
N GLU A 259 27.92 3.39 -15.08
CA GLU A 259 29.14 2.71 -14.64
C GLU A 259 30.18 2.63 -15.76
N ALA A 260 29.80 2.31 -17.00
CA ALA A 260 30.71 2.29 -18.13
C ALA A 260 31.30 3.68 -18.44
N ILE A 261 30.51 4.75 -18.31
CA ILE A 261 30.99 6.13 -18.45
C ILE A 261 31.94 6.48 -17.31
N CYS A 262 31.62 6.12 -16.06
CA CYS A 262 32.50 6.35 -14.92
C CYS A 262 33.83 5.60 -15.06
N VAL A 263 33.81 4.35 -15.51
CA VAL A 263 35.01 3.57 -15.81
C VAL A 263 35.78 4.19 -16.99
N GLY A 264 35.09 4.60 -18.05
CA GLY A 264 35.71 5.27 -19.19
C GLY A 264 36.37 6.59 -18.80
N LEU A 265 35.71 7.41 -17.97
CA LEU A 265 36.23 8.69 -17.47
C LEU A 265 37.37 8.49 -16.48
N THR A 266 37.29 7.50 -15.59
CA THR A 266 38.41 7.17 -14.69
C THR A 266 39.58 6.61 -15.47
N TRP A 267 39.35 5.77 -16.47
CA TRP A 267 40.41 5.25 -17.32
C TRP A 267 41.02 6.34 -18.19
N TRP A 268 40.21 7.24 -18.75
CA TRP A 268 40.66 8.42 -19.46
C TRP A 268 41.43 9.37 -18.55
N TYR A 269 40.96 9.61 -17.32
CA TYR A 269 41.66 10.42 -16.33
C TYR A 269 42.97 9.78 -15.91
N VAL A 270 43.02 8.46 -15.71
CA VAL A 270 44.25 7.72 -15.39
C VAL A 270 45.21 7.74 -16.57
N PHE A 271 44.74 7.55 -17.81
CA PHE A 271 45.58 7.64 -19.00
C PHE A 271 46.06 9.07 -19.25
N ARG A 272 45.21 10.07 -19.00
CA ARG A 272 45.58 11.48 -19.10
C ARG A 272 46.57 11.86 -18.00
N LYS A 273 46.40 11.35 -16.79
CA LYS A 273 47.36 11.51 -15.69
C LYS A 273 48.66 10.76 -15.97
N ARG A 274 48.62 9.59 -16.62
CA ARG A 274 49.80 8.84 -17.03
C ARG A 274 50.52 9.54 -18.19
N ALA A 275 49.78 10.11 -19.14
CA ALA A 275 50.32 10.93 -20.21
C ALA A 275 50.87 12.27 -19.70
N ASP A 276 50.24 12.89 -18.70
CA ASP A 276 50.75 14.08 -18.01
C ASP A 276 51.95 13.73 -17.11
N GLU A 277 51.97 12.58 -16.41
CA GLU A 277 53.14 12.10 -15.67
C GLU A 277 54.29 11.73 -16.63
N GLU A 278 53.99 11.25 -17.84
CA GLU A 278 54.97 10.95 -18.88
C GLU A 278 55.46 12.23 -19.57
N PHE A 279 54.59 13.22 -19.86
CA PHE A 279 54.98 14.55 -20.37
C PHE A 279 55.70 15.42 -19.32
N VAL A 280 55.32 15.32 -18.05
CA VAL A 280 56.00 15.99 -16.93
C VAL A 280 57.32 15.27 -16.65
N ASN A 281 57.41 13.93 -16.67
CA ASN A 281 58.71 13.26 -16.51
C ASN A 281 59.63 13.48 -17.72
N ILE A 282 59.11 13.55 -18.95
CA ILE A 282 59.90 13.89 -20.14
C ILE A 282 60.32 15.35 -20.09
N GLY A 283 59.41 16.27 -19.77
CA GLY A 283 59.70 17.70 -19.63
C GLY A 283 60.59 18.01 -18.43
N TYR A 284 60.48 17.29 -17.32
CA TYR A 284 61.35 17.44 -16.15
C TYR A 284 62.70 16.76 -16.36
N MET A 285 62.78 15.65 -17.12
CA MET A 285 64.07 15.11 -17.60
C MET A 285 64.75 16.04 -18.61
N GLU A 286 63.99 16.72 -19.46
CA GLU A 286 64.51 17.72 -20.40
C GLU A 286 64.95 19.00 -19.67
N LEU A 287 64.20 19.44 -18.64
CA LEU A 287 64.59 20.58 -17.77
C LEU A 287 65.76 20.23 -16.84
N VAL A 288 65.86 18.99 -16.34
CA VAL A 288 67.01 18.48 -15.57
C VAL A 288 68.24 18.27 -16.47
N MET A 289 68.05 17.97 -17.76
CA MET A 289 69.13 17.93 -18.75
C MET A 289 69.50 19.32 -19.32
N GLU A 290 68.62 20.32 -19.23
CA GLU A 290 68.92 21.73 -19.57
C GLU A 290 69.41 22.60 -18.40
N ILE A 291 69.51 22.06 -17.17
CA ILE A 291 70.42 22.65 -16.18
C ILE A 291 71.84 22.34 -16.66
N LYS A 292 72.38 23.24 -17.50
CA LYS A 292 73.80 23.33 -17.85
C LYS A 292 74.67 22.88 -16.67
N PRO A 293 75.32 21.70 -16.71
CA PRO A 293 76.35 21.35 -15.74
C PRO A 293 77.64 22.18 -15.94
N GLU A 294 77.56 23.25 -16.73
CA GLU A 294 78.70 24.06 -17.14
C GLU A 294 78.90 25.34 -16.31
N LYS A 295 77.95 25.72 -15.42
CA LYS A 295 78.06 26.99 -14.67
C LYS A 295 77.58 26.99 -13.21
N ILE A 296 77.39 25.84 -12.56
CA ILE A 296 77.53 25.81 -11.09
C ILE A 296 79.03 25.71 -10.80
N SER A 297 79.60 26.89 -10.57
CA SER A 297 81.01 27.20 -10.34
C SER A 297 81.81 26.06 -9.67
N ARG A 298 82.74 25.49 -10.45
CA ARG A 298 83.86 24.64 -9.98
C ARG A 298 84.66 25.28 -8.82
N GLU A 299 84.51 26.60 -8.63
CA GLU A 299 85.09 27.37 -7.53
C GLU A 299 84.36 27.20 -6.19
N ARG A 300 83.01 27.23 -6.14
CA ARG A 300 82.27 27.08 -4.86
C ARG A 300 82.27 25.66 -4.27
N LEU A 301 82.69 24.69 -5.07
CA LEU A 301 82.72 23.30 -4.65
C LEU A 301 83.86 23.04 -3.64
N LYS A 302 84.96 23.79 -3.73
CA LYS A 302 86.11 23.66 -2.81
C LYS A 302 85.81 24.21 -1.42
N ASP A 303 84.88 25.16 -1.29
CA ASP A 303 84.52 25.80 -0.02
C ASP A 303 83.63 24.92 0.87
N VAL A 304 83.00 23.88 0.30
CA VAL A 304 82.09 22.97 1.00
C VAL A 304 82.78 21.66 1.41
N ILE A 305 83.94 21.36 0.82
CA ILE A 305 84.73 20.17 1.15
C ILE A 305 85.52 20.44 2.43
N ASP A 306 85.49 19.50 3.37
CA ASP A 306 86.36 19.56 4.55
C ASP A 306 87.83 19.62 4.09
N PRO A 307 88.61 20.63 4.51
CA PRO A 307 90.00 20.82 4.07
C PRO A 307 90.90 19.59 4.26
N ARG A 308 90.56 18.70 5.20
CA ARG A 308 91.32 17.46 5.49
C ARG A 308 91.16 16.38 4.42
N LEU A 309 90.13 16.47 3.58
CA LEU A 309 89.77 15.49 2.55
C LEU A 309 90.21 15.90 1.14
N HIS A 310 90.91 17.03 1.01
CA HIS A 310 91.29 17.60 -0.29
C HIS A 310 92.19 16.71 -1.14
N HIS A 311 92.92 15.76 -0.54
CA HIS A 311 93.87 14.92 -1.26
C HIS A 311 93.31 13.55 -1.68
N GLU A 312 92.22 13.08 -1.07
CA GLU A 312 91.65 11.74 -1.32
C GLU A 312 90.44 11.73 -2.26
N LEU A 313 89.84 12.89 -2.56
CA LEU A 313 88.58 12.95 -3.29
C LEU A 313 88.76 13.39 -4.75
N ASN A 314 88.52 12.46 -5.68
CA ASN A 314 88.49 12.75 -7.12
C ASN A 314 87.25 13.60 -7.47
N ASN A 315 87.41 14.55 -8.39
CA ASN A 315 86.35 15.48 -8.84
C ASN A 315 85.09 14.74 -9.33
N LYS A 316 85.24 13.61 -10.04
CA LYS A 316 84.11 12.78 -10.50
C LYS A 316 83.28 12.22 -9.34
N LYS A 317 83.97 11.74 -8.29
CA LYS A 317 83.34 11.17 -7.08
C LYS A 317 82.59 12.24 -6.29
N LEU A 318 83.14 13.45 -6.24
CA LEU A 318 82.51 14.59 -5.58
C LEU A 318 81.26 15.08 -6.32
N GLU A 319 81.31 15.17 -7.64
CA GLU A 319 80.14 15.51 -8.46
C GLU A 319 79.01 14.49 -8.26
N ARG A 320 79.36 13.20 -8.18
CA ARG A 320 78.39 12.12 -7.91
C ARG A 320 77.75 12.26 -6.53
N LEU A 321 78.56 12.49 -5.49
CA LEU A 321 78.06 12.69 -4.13
C LEU A 321 77.11 13.89 -4.04
N MET A 322 77.44 14.99 -4.72
CA MET A 322 76.56 16.16 -4.78
C MET A 322 75.25 15.90 -5.51
N LYS A 323 75.29 15.20 -6.66
CA LYS A 323 74.06 14.82 -7.38
C LYS A 323 73.15 13.97 -6.52
N VAL A 324 73.70 12.97 -5.83
CA VAL A 324 72.93 12.12 -4.91
C VAL A 324 72.37 12.94 -3.74
N ALA A 325 73.16 13.83 -3.15
CA ALA A 325 72.70 14.68 -2.05
C ALA A 325 71.54 15.59 -2.47
N LEU A 326 71.63 16.22 -3.64
CA LEU A 326 70.57 17.09 -4.16
C LEU A 326 69.28 16.30 -4.43
N LEU A 327 69.38 15.08 -4.97
CA LEU A 327 68.22 14.21 -5.19
C LEU A 327 67.55 13.79 -3.87
N CYS A 328 68.32 13.58 -2.80
CA CYS A 328 67.78 13.19 -1.49
C CYS A 328 67.10 14.34 -0.73
N VAL A 329 67.46 15.59 -1.03
CA VAL A 329 66.96 16.80 -0.35
C VAL A 329 65.83 17.49 -1.14
N LEU A 330 65.39 16.91 -2.26
CA LEU A 330 64.25 17.43 -3.02
C LEU A 330 63.02 17.65 -2.13
N GLU A 331 62.33 18.77 -2.32
CA GLU A 331 61.21 19.18 -1.48
C GLU A 331 60.02 18.20 -1.62
N ASP A 332 59.78 17.69 -2.82
CA ASP A 332 58.80 16.63 -3.07
C ASP A 332 59.29 15.27 -2.53
N ARG A 333 58.53 14.71 -1.59
CA ARG A 333 58.81 13.41 -0.96
C ARG A 333 58.74 12.24 -1.95
N ASN A 334 57.88 12.31 -2.97
CA ASN A 334 57.68 11.21 -3.91
C ASN A 334 58.77 11.17 -5.00
N ALA A 335 59.46 12.30 -5.24
CA ALA A 335 60.58 12.39 -6.18
C ALA A 335 61.93 11.94 -5.58
N ARG A 336 62.02 11.79 -4.26
CA ARG A 336 63.25 11.33 -3.59
C ARG A 336 63.51 9.85 -3.93
N PRO A 337 64.75 9.50 -4.28
CA PRO A 337 65.09 8.11 -4.59
C PRO A 337 64.96 7.22 -3.34
N ALA A 338 64.51 5.98 -3.55
CA ALA A 338 64.58 4.96 -2.52
C ALA A 338 66.06 4.69 -2.15
N MET A 339 66.32 4.33 -0.89
CA MET A 339 67.68 4.09 -0.39
C MET A 339 68.43 3.01 -1.18
N SER A 340 67.72 2.03 -1.77
CA SER A 340 68.32 1.05 -2.67
C SER A 340 68.96 1.71 -3.90
N LYS A 341 68.28 2.70 -4.51
CA LYS A 341 68.78 3.42 -5.68
C LYS A 341 69.90 4.40 -5.32
N VAL A 342 69.83 5.00 -4.13
CA VAL A 342 70.92 5.84 -3.59
C VAL A 342 72.21 5.02 -3.45
N VAL A 343 72.13 3.83 -2.87
CA VAL A 343 73.30 2.94 -2.73
C VAL A 343 73.85 2.53 -4.10
N GLU A 344 72.99 2.21 -5.05
CA GLU A 344 73.40 1.91 -6.43
C GLU A 344 74.17 3.08 -7.06
N LEU A 345 73.63 4.31 -6.99
CA LEU A 345 74.28 5.51 -7.51
C LEU A 345 75.61 5.82 -6.83
N LEU A 346 75.77 5.47 -5.55
CA LEU A 346 77.03 5.66 -4.82
C LEU A 346 78.08 4.60 -5.18
N LEU A 347 77.65 3.38 -5.48
CA LEU A 347 78.51 2.22 -5.76
C LEU A 347 78.92 2.07 -7.23
N LEU A 348 78.35 2.87 -8.15
CA LEU A 348 78.85 2.93 -9.53
C LEU A 348 80.36 3.25 -9.50
N LYS A 349 81.18 2.33 -10.01
CA LYS A 349 82.62 2.53 -10.16
C LYS A 349 82.87 3.50 -11.32
N ASP A 350 83.70 4.49 -11.07
CA ASP A 350 84.22 5.36 -12.12
C ASP A 350 85.23 4.53 -12.92
N GLU A 351 84.98 4.29 -14.22
CA GLU A 351 86.05 3.92 -15.16
C GLU A 351 86.99 5.11 -15.42
#